data_AF-A0A2V2ANJ5-F1
#
_entry.id   AF-A0A2V2ANJ5-F1
#
_cell.length_a   1.000
_cell.length_b   1.000
_cell.length_c   1.000
_cell.angle_alpha   90.00
_cell.angle_beta   90.00
_cell.angle_gamma   90.00
#
_symmetry.space_group_name_H-M   'P 1'
#
loop_
_entity.id
_entity.type
_entity.pdbx_description
1 polymer ?
#
loop_
_entity_poly.entity_id
_entity_poly.type
_entity_poly.pdbx_seq_one_letter_code
_entity_poly.pdbx_strand_id
1 'polypeptide(L)'
;MKNPLTFLLFPVAIAALANTTPGIPPFDADCPANVTVHADQDGPVLINNKEAETKAVDDRHFETTGSGVTISISLAEDDSVVVSATSKSGKVMCQSVED
;
A
#
# COMPACT_ATOMS: atom_id res chain seq x y z
N MET A 1 -24.99 -11.29 -52.72
CA MET A 1 -25.10 -9.85 -52.39
C MET A 1 -25.05 -9.76 -50.86
N LYS A 2 -23.92 -9.34 -50.29
CA LYS A 2 -23.71 -8.00 -49.68
C LYS A 2 -24.62 -7.84 -48.45
N ASN A 3 -24.15 -7.86 -47.20
CA ASN A 3 -23.23 -6.89 -46.57
C ASN A 3 -23.27 -7.12 -45.02
N PRO A 4 -22.51 -6.38 -44.20
CA PRO A 4 -21.11 -6.65 -43.92
C PRO A 4 -20.91 -7.01 -42.45
N LEU A 5 -19.85 -7.76 -42.22
CA LEU A 5 -19.27 -8.04 -40.92
C LEU A 5 -19.06 -6.72 -40.14
N THR A 6 -19.96 -6.40 -39.20
CA THR A 6 -19.78 -5.26 -38.28
C THR A 6 -19.05 -5.80 -37.06
N PHE A 7 -17.73 -5.64 -37.08
CA PHE A 7 -16.85 -5.98 -35.97
C PHE A 7 -17.01 -4.91 -34.88
N LEU A 8 -17.86 -5.18 -33.89
CA LEU A 8 -17.99 -4.36 -32.68
C LEU A 8 -16.68 -4.45 -31.89
N LEU A 9 -15.84 -3.42 -32.01
CA LEU A 9 -14.62 -3.26 -31.23
C LEU A 9 -15.00 -2.74 -29.85
N PHE A 10 -15.23 -3.66 -28.90
CA PHE A 10 -15.40 -3.32 -27.49
C PHE A 10 -14.04 -2.87 -26.91
N PRO A 11 -13.95 -1.67 -26.31
CA PRO A 11 -12.77 -1.30 -25.55
C PRO A 11 -12.70 -2.22 -24.32
N VAL A 12 -11.73 -3.13 -24.31
CA VAL A 12 -11.44 -3.95 -23.13
C VAL A 12 -10.80 -3.01 -22.10
N ALA A 13 -11.60 -2.59 -21.12
CA ALA A 13 -11.09 -1.88 -19.95
C ALA A 13 -10.21 -2.86 -19.17
N ILE A 14 -8.90 -2.61 -19.15
CA ILE A 14 -7.96 -3.34 -18.32
C ILE A 14 -8.15 -2.81 -16.90
N ALA A 15 -8.95 -3.50 -16.09
CA ALA A 15 -8.99 -3.25 -14.66
C ALA A 15 -7.62 -3.66 -14.09
N ALA A 16 -6.84 -2.69 -13.61
CA ALA A 16 -5.64 -2.99 -12.84
C ALA A 16 -6.08 -3.75 -11.59
N LEU A 17 -5.60 -4.99 -11.45
CA LEU A 17 -5.80 -5.78 -10.24
C LEU A 17 -4.89 -5.17 -9.17
N ALA A 18 -5.43 -4.23 -8.38
CA ALA A 18 -4.77 -3.78 -7.17
C ALA A 18 -4.89 -4.91 -6.14
N ASN A 19 -3.76 -5.35 -5.59
CA ASN A 19 -3.80 -6.28 -4.48
C ASN A 19 -4.44 -5.57 -3.28
N THR A 20 -5.26 -6.28 -2.54
CA THR A 20 -5.97 -5.71 -1.37
C THR A 20 -5.32 -6.21 -0.10
N THR A 21 -5.25 -5.35 0.90
CA THR A 21 -4.77 -5.69 2.23
C THR A 21 -5.87 -5.35 3.23
N PRO A 22 -6.82 -6.27 3.45
CA PRO A 22 -7.99 -6.01 4.28
C PRO A 22 -7.61 -5.58 5.70
N GLY A 23 -8.30 -4.56 6.23
CA GLY A 23 -8.11 -4.05 7.59
C GLY A 23 -7.07 -2.94 7.72
N ILE A 24 -6.36 -2.58 6.65
CA ILE A 24 -5.48 -1.40 6.66
C ILE A 24 -6.30 -0.14 6.34
N PRO A 25 -6.36 0.86 7.24
CA PRO A 25 -6.99 2.15 6.96
C PRO A 25 -6.15 2.98 5.99
N PRO A 26 -6.72 4.03 5.38
CA PRO A 26 -5.93 4.94 4.55
C PRO A 26 -4.95 5.74 5.42
N PHE A 27 -3.69 5.85 4.97
CA PHE A 27 -2.69 6.68 5.63
C PHE A 27 -1.54 7.07 4.70
N ASP A 28 -0.88 8.17 5.06
CA ASP A 28 0.38 8.62 4.47
C ASP A 28 1.42 8.83 5.58
N ALA A 29 2.63 8.33 5.36
CA ALA A 29 3.73 8.47 6.31
C ALA A 29 5.08 8.68 5.61
N ASP A 30 5.84 9.63 6.12
CA ASP A 30 7.21 9.92 5.70
C ASP A 30 8.20 9.31 6.69
N CYS A 31 8.97 8.34 6.21
CA CYS A 31 10.06 7.73 6.95
C CYS A 31 11.40 8.40 6.60
N PRO A 32 12.36 8.43 7.54
CA PRO A 32 13.73 8.89 7.26
C PRO A 32 14.35 8.19 6.05
N ALA A 33 15.35 8.83 5.43
CA ALA A 33 16.00 8.39 4.19
C ALA A 33 15.12 8.47 2.92
N ASN A 34 14.14 9.39 2.90
CA ASN A 34 13.23 9.64 1.77
C ASN A 34 12.40 8.39 1.41
N VAL A 35 11.91 7.70 2.42
CA VAL A 35 11.02 6.54 2.24
C VAL A 35 9.61 7.02 2.51
N THR A 36 8.77 7.06 1.48
CA THR A 36 7.34 7.37 1.63
C THR A 36 6.54 6.08 1.72
N VAL A 37 5.56 6.05 2.60
CA VAL A 37 4.65 4.92 2.77
C VAL A 37 3.23 5.43 2.62
N HIS A 38 2.49 4.81 1.72
CA HIS A 38 1.12 5.16 1.42
C HIS A 38 0.27 3.89 1.39
N ALA A 39 -0.94 3.96 1.93
CA ALA A 39 -1.94 2.92 1.74
C ALA A 39 -3.31 3.57 1.53
N ASP A 40 -4.05 3.07 0.56
CA ASP A 40 -5.48 3.31 0.42
C ASP A 40 -6.27 2.39 1.37
N GLN A 41 -7.54 2.72 1.63
CA GLN A 41 -8.41 1.88 2.45
C GLN A 41 -8.52 0.46 1.87
N ASP A 42 -8.15 -0.55 2.67
CA ASP A 42 -8.08 -1.96 2.28
C ASP A 42 -7.19 -2.23 1.05
N GLY A 43 -6.37 -1.25 0.66
CA GLY A 43 -5.52 -1.27 -0.53
C GLY A 43 -4.16 -1.91 -0.29
N PRO A 44 -3.29 -1.95 -1.31
CA PRO A 44 -1.91 -2.38 -1.15
C PRO A 44 -1.11 -1.28 -0.45
N VAL A 45 -0.15 -1.68 0.38
CA VAL A 45 0.82 -0.72 0.92
C VAL A 45 1.89 -0.43 -0.14
N LEU A 46 2.10 0.85 -0.43
CA LEU A 46 3.11 1.35 -1.35
C LEU A 46 4.30 1.91 -0.57
N ILE A 47 5.52 1.47 -0.89
CA ILE A 47 6.76 2.12 -0.46
C ILE A 47 7.35 2.84 -1.67
N ASN A 48 7.54 4.16 -1.59
CA ASN A 48 8.06 4.98 -2.70
C ASN A 48 7.28 4.75 -4.01
N ASN A 49 5.95 4.75 -3.93
CA ASN A 49 5.01 4.49 -5.03
C ASN A 49 5.18 3.10 -5.70
N LYS A 50 5.83 2.15 -5.03
CA LYS A 50 5.90 0.76 -5.46
C LYS A 50 5.19 -0.11 -4.44
N GLU A 51 4.33 -0.98 -4.94
CA GLU A 51 3.68 -1.98 -4.12
C GLU A 51 4.71 -2.85 -3.38
N ALA A 52 4.49 -2.99 -2.08
CA ALA A 52 5.29 -3.79 -1.19
C ALA A 52 4.53 -5.03 -0.72
N GLU A 53 5.26 -6.08 -0.39
CA GLU A 53 4.66 -7.31 0.13
C GLU A 53 4.19 -7.06 1.56
N THR A 54 2.87 -7.07 1.77
CA THR A 54 2.28 -6.86 3.09
C THR A 54 1.77 -8.16 3.69
N LYS A 55 2.05 -8.35 4.97
CA LYS A 55 1.60 -9.48 5.78
C LYS A 55 0.91 -8.96 7.04
N ALA A 56 -0.30 -9.44 7.30
CA ALA A 56 -0.94 -9.24 8.60
C ALA A 56 -0.22 -10.10 9.65
N VAL A 57 0.24 -9.47 10.72
CA VAL A 57 0.75 -10.14 11.92
C VAL A 57 -0.42 -10.48 12.84
N ASP A 58 -1.35 -9.54 12.99
CA ASP A 58 -2.66 -9.71 13.62
C ASP A 58 -3.66 -8.67 13.05
N ASP A 59 -4.84 -8.55 13.64
CA ASP A 59 -5.92 -7.66 13.17
C ASP A 59 -5.57 -6.16 13.23
N ARG A 60 -4.58 -5.77 14.04
CA ARG A 60 -4.14 -4.36 14.23
C ARG A 60 -2.68 -4.12 13.86
N HIS A 61 -1.94 -5.16 13.45
CA HIS A 61 -0.52 -5.09 13.15
C HIS A 61 -0.21 -5.71 11.79
N PHE A 62 0.49 -4.94 10.96
CA PHE A 62 0.87 -5.33 9.62
C PHE A 62 2.36 -5.07 9.41
N GLU A 63 3.01 -5.96 8.67
CA GLU A 63 4.39 -5.81 8.24
C GLU A 63 4.42 -5.74 6.72
N THR A 64 4.99 -4.66 6.18
CA THR A 64 5.26 -4.52 4.77
C THR A 64 6.75 -4.61 4.51
N THR A 65 7.17 -5.32 3.47
CA THR A 65 8.58 -5.39 3.07
C THR A 65 8.74 -4.99 1.62
N GLY A 66 9.65 -4.07 1.36
CA GLY A 66 9.96 -3.60 0.02
C GLY A 66 11.23 -2.77 0.00
N SER A 67 11.93 -2.75 -1.14
CA SER A 67 13.11 -1.90 -1.35
C SER A 67 14.22 -2.03 -0.27
N GLY A 68 14.32 -3.18 0.40
CA GLY A 68 15.32 -3.44 1.44
C GLY A 68 15.00 -2.85 2.83
N VAL A 69 13.76 -2.39 3.05
CA VAL A 69 13.24 -1.95 4.34
C VAL A 69 11.99 -2.75 4.72
N THR A 70 11.77 -2.90 6.03
CA THR A 70 10.55 -3.48 6.58
C THR A 70 9.80 -2.40 7.33
N ILE A 71 8.57 -2.10 6.91
CA ILE A 71 7.68 -1.16 7.58
C ILE A 71 6.75 -1.95 8.50
N SER A 72 6.71 -1.56 9.77
CA SER A 72 5.69 -2.03 10.71
C SER A 72 4.61 -0.96 10.82
N ILE A 73 3.36 -1.38 10.62
CA ILE A 73 2.15 -0.56 10.68
C ILE A 73 1.31 -1.09 11.84
N SER A 74 0.99 -0.23 12.79
CA SER A 74 0.23 -0.57 14.00
C SER A 74 -0.95 0.38 14.16
N LEU A 75 -2.13 -0.17 14.42
CA LEU A 75 -3.32 0.61 14.76
C LEU A 75 -3.39 0.77 16.28
N ALA A 76 -3.12 1.98 16.77
CA ALA A 76 -3.25 2.34 18.18
C ALA A 76 -4.72 2.29 18.63
N GLU A 77 -5.00 2.21 19.94
CA GLU A 77 -6.36 2.00 20.47
C GLU A 77 -7.38 3.09 20.09
N ASP A 78 -6.90 4.28 19.76
CA ASP A 78 -7.67 5.42 19.25
C ASP A 78 -7.84 5.40 17.72
N ASP A 79 -7.49 4.28 17.08
CA ASP A 79 -7.45 4.03 15.63
C ASP A 79 -6.43 4.88 14.86
N SER A 80 -5.50 5.54 15.56
CA SER A 80 -4.36 6.22 14.93
C SER A 80 -3.36 5.21 14.34
N VAL A 81 -2.79 5.54 13.18
CA VAL A 81 -1.79 4.69 12.51
C VAL A 81 -0.38 5.06 12.97
N VAL A 82 0.32 4.10 13.57
CA VAL A 82 1.72 4.22 13.96
C VAL A 82 2.59 3.46 12.97
N VAL A 83 3.48 4.17 12.30
CA VAL A 83 4.34 3.61 11.25
C VAL A 83 5.81 3.69 11.67
N SER A 84 6.54 2.60 11.45
CA SER A 84 7.99 2.56 11.71
C SER A 84 8.74 1.76 10.67
N ALA A 85 9.94 2.18 10.32
CA ALA A 85 10.80 1.50 9.36
C ALA A 85 11.96 0.81 10.08
N THR A 86 12.20 -0.45 9.73
CA THR A 86 13.33 -1.25 10.18
C THR A 86 14.25 -1.52 9.00
N SER A 87 15.53 -1.22 9.18
CA SER A 87 16.59 -1.46 8.20
C SER A 87 17.84 -2.02 8.89
N LYS A 88 18.91 -2.27 8.13
CA LYS A 88 20.21 -2.68 8.69
C LYS A 88 20.76 -1.70 9.73
N SER A 89 20.38 -0.43 9.65
CA SER A 89 20.82 0.62 10.56
C SER A 89 20.02 0.68 11.86
N GLY A 90 18.93 -0.09 11.98
CA GLY A 90 18.04 -0.09 13.13
C GLY A 90 16.61 0.28 12.77
N LYS A 91 15.79 0.49 13.81
CA LYS A 91 14.38 0.86 13.73
C LYS A 91 14.24 2.38 13.93
N VAL A 92 13.47 3.03 13.05
CA VAL A 92 13.15 4.46 13.11
C VAL A 92 11.64 4.65 13.00
N MET A 93 11.10 5.69 13.65
CA MET A 93 9.70 6.07 13.50
C MET A 93 9.51 6.88 12.22
N CYS A 94 8.37 6.69 11.58
CA CYS A 94 7.92 7.52 10.47
C CYS A 94 6.97 8.59 10.99
N GLN A 95 6.93 9.73 10.30
CA GLN A 95 6.03 10.82 10.62
C GLN A 95 4.77 10.65 9.80
N SER A 96 3.61 10.61 10.44
CA SER A 96 2.31 10.68 9.76
C SER A 96 2.19 12.02 9.04
N VAL A 97 1.75 11.98 7.79
CA VAL A 97 1.39 13.17 7.02
C VAL A 97 -0.10 13.39 7.27
N GLU A 98 -0.40 14.30 8.19
CA GLU A 98 -1.75 14.78 8.41
C GLU A 98 -1.99 15.94 7.43
N ASP A 99 -2.89 15.76 6.46
CA ASP A 99 -3.41 16.84 5.60
C ASP A 99 -4.38 17.78 6.34
#